data_AF-A0A2V6GPS8-F1
#
_entry.id   AF-A0A2V6GPS8-F1
#
_cell.length_a   1.000
_cell.length_b   1.000
_cell.length_c   1.000
_cell.angle_alpha   90.00
_cell.angle_beta   90.00
_cell.angle_gamma   90.00
#
_symmetry.space_group_name_H-M   'P 1'
#
loop_
_entity.id
_entity.type
_entity.pdbx_description
1 polymer ?
#
loop_
_entity_poly.entity_id
_entity_poly.type
_entity_poly.pdbx_seq_one_letter_code
_entity_poly.pdbx_strand_id
1 'polypeptide(L)'
;MQTLVEYRGHPINNELQKMRRKHSMLHLDVLTAIYHFAKIGSGHILEIGPYLGGSAIAAAYGVRDSGQPKTIITIEPGGRCDHPTLPTKNILKDLKKNLAKFGVAHLITLIEGYSWKEETIAAVRQRLRPGSVGLLVIDADGNVET
;
A
#
# COMPACT_ATOMS: atom_id res chain seq x y z
N MET A 1 10.03 -4.83 17.78
CA MET A 1 8.69 -4.94 18.43
C MET A 1 8.41 -3.78 19.37
N GLN A 2 9.32 -3.39 20.26
CA GLN A 2 9.13 -2.25 21.19
C GLN A 2 8.75 -0.94 20.48
N THR A 3 9.43 -0.59 19.39
CA THR A 3 9.14 0.61 18.58
C THR A 3 7.73 0.62 17.97
N LEU A 4 7.14 -0.54 17.67
CA LEU A 4 5.75 -0.59 17.17
C LEU A 4 4.73 -0.24 18.26
N VAL A 5 5.04 -0.57 19.52
CA VAL A 5 4.22 -0.20 20.68
C VAL A 5 4.31 1.29 20.96
N GLU A 6 5.50 1.89 20.79
CA GLU A 6 5.74 3.32 20.99
C GLU A 6 4.88 4.18 20.05
N TYR A 7 4.61 3.73 18.82
CA TYR A 7 3.74 4.46 17.90
C TYR A 7 2.33 4.68 18.43
N ARG A 8 1.83 3.89 19.40
CA ARG A 8 0.51 4.11 20.01
C ARG A 8 0.36 5.48 20.64
N GLY A 9 1.46 6.09 21.10
CA GLY A 9 1.50 7.45 21.63
C GLY A 9 1.76 8.54 20.58
N HIS A 10 2.11 8.18 19.34
CA HIS A 10 2.44 9.13 18.29
C HIS A 10 1.20 9.58 17.49
N PRO A 11 1.19 10.80 16.91
CA PRO A 11 0.11 11.28 16.04
C PRO A 11 -0.23 10.34 14.87
N ILE A 12 0.78 9.65 14.33
CA ILE A 12 0.61 8.70 13.22
C ILE A 12 -0.38 7.57 13.54
N ASN A 13 -0.47 7.13 14.81
CA ASN A 13 -1.42 6.09 15.19
C ASN A 13 -2.87 6.54 14.99
N ASN A 14 -3.17 7.81 15.25
CA ASN A 14 -4.51 8.37 15.00
C ASN A 14 -4.80 8.47 13.49
N GLU A 15 -3.81 8.84 12.67
CA GLU A 15 -3.95 8.87 11.21
C GLU A 15 -4.22 7.47 10.65
N LEU A 16 -3.40 6.49 11.04
CA LEU A 16 -3.57 5.09 10.64
C LEU A 16 -4.91 4.51 11.12
N GLN A 17 -5.33 4.83 12.35
CA GLN A 17 -6.61 4.35 12.87
C GLN A 17 -7.80 4.98 12.15
N LYS A 18 -7.74 6.28 11.82
CA LYS A 18 -8.75 6.98 11.03
C LYS A 18 -8.86 6.39 9.62
N MET A 19 -7.72 6.11 8.99
CA MET A 19 -7.67 5.50 7.67
C MET A 19 -8.22 4.06 7.70
N ARG A 20 -7.75 3.22 8.63
CA ARG A 20 -8.11 1.80 8.76
C ARG A 20 -9.62 1.59 8.79
N ARG A 21 -10.34 2.36 9.61
CA ARG A 21 -11.79 2.21 9.83
C ARG A 21 -12.64 2.24 8.56
N LYS A 22 -12.14 2.79 7.46
CA LYS A 22 -12.92 3.01 6.23
C LYS A 22 -12.25 2.49 4.95
N HIS A 23 -10.99 2.05 5.00
CA HIS A 23 -10.23 1.75 3.79
C HIS A 23 -9.27 0.56 3.92
N SER A 24 -9.28 -0.17 5.04
CA SER A 24 -8.39 -1.31 5.23
C SER A 24 -9.05 -2.46 5.99
N MET A 25 -8.80 -3.68 5.52
CA MET A 25 -9.10 -4.92 6.25
C MET A 25 -7.97 -5.30 7.22
N LEU A 26 -6.77 -4.73 7.03
CA LEU A 26 -5.61 -5.03 7.86
C LEU A 26 -5.76 -4.49 9.29
N HIS A 27 -5.22 -5.24 10.24
CA HIS A 27 -5.13 -4.79 11.62
C HIS A 27 -4.24 -3.55 11.74
N LEU A 28 -4.48 -2.73 12.78
CA LEU A 28 -3.71 -1.50 12.98
C LEU A 28 -2.22 -1.78 13.15
N ASP A 29 -1.86 -2.86 13.85
CA ASP A 29 -0.46 -3.23 14.05
C ASP A 29 0.26 -3.59 12.73
N VAL A 30 -0.45 -4.18 11.76
CA VAL A 30 0.10 -4.46 10.43
C VAL A 30 0.34 -3.16 9.67
N LEU A 31 -0.63 -2.24 9.70
CA LEU A 31 -0.47 -0.92 9.09
C LEU A 31 0.69 -0.13 9.72
N THR A 32 0.84 -0.22 11.05
CA THR A 32 1.97 0.40 11.77
C THR A 32 3.30 -0.24 11.38
N ALA A 33 3.35 -1.56 11.18
CA ALA A 33 4.55 -2.23 10.70
C ALA A 33 4.93 -1.80 9.28
N ILE A 34 3.96 -1.73 8.35
CA ILE A 34 4.17 -1.24 6.99
C ILE A 34 4.69 0.20 7.02
N TYR A 35 4.05 1.09 7.78
CA TYR A 35 4.52 2.46 8.00
C TYR A 35 5.97 2.49 8.49
N HIS A 36 6.29 1.70 9.52
CA HIS A 36 7.61 1.68 10.13
C HIS A 36 8.69 1.24 9.14
N PHE A 37 8.48 0.10 8.46
CA PHE A 37 9.45 -0.39 7.49
C PHE A 37 9.61 0.53 6.28
N ALA A 38 8.51 1.12 5.81
CA ALA A 38 8.57 2.14 4.76
C ALA A 38 9.35 3.38 5.20
N LYS A 39 9.27 3.75 6.48
CA LYS A 39 10.02 4.87 7.06
C LYS A 39 11.52 4.56 7.13
N ILE A 40 11.90 3.43 7.72
CA ILE A 40 13.32 3.15 8.03
C ILE A 40 14.10 2.48 6.89
N GLY A 41 13.43 1.75 6.00
CA GLY A 41 14.10 0.96 4.96
C GLY A 41 14.74 1.83 3.89
N SER A 42 15.96 1.51 3.47
CA SER A 42 16.61 2.14 2.33
C SER A 42 16.20 1.44 1.04
N GLY A 43 15.41 2.09 0.19
CA GLY A 43 14.96 1.55 -1.09
C GLY A 43 13.53 1.94 -1.46
N HIS A 44 13.12 1.56 -2.66
CA HIS A 44 11.76 1.72 -3.14
C HIS A 44 10.84 0.64 -2.56
N ILE A 45 9.53 0.85 -2.71
CA ILE A 45 8.52 -0.05 -2.18
C ILE A 45 7.77 -0.67 -3.35
N LEU A 46 7.56 -1.98 -3.28
CA LEU A 46 6.66 -2.71 -4.19
C LEU A 46 5.52 -3.33 -3.36
N GLU A 47 4.30 -3.11 -3.80
CA GLU A 47 3.09 -3.63 -3.19
C GLU A 47 2.23 -4.37 -4.21
N ILE A 48 1.66 -5.50 -3.79
CA ILE A 48 0.73 -6.31 -4.56
C ILE A 48 -0.56 -6.44 -3.74
N GLY A 49 -1.69 -5.98 -4.29
CA GLY A 49 -3.01 -6.08 -3.66
C GLY A 49 -3.30 -5.00 -2.61
N PRO A 50 -3.30 -3.70 -2.96
CA PRO A 50 -3.66 -2.63 -2.02
C PRO A 50 -5.16 -2.58 -1.66
N TYR A 51 -6.02 -3.20 -2.48
CA TYR A 51 -7.46 -3.06 -2.45
C TYR A 51 -7.90 -1.57 -2.43
N LEU A 52 -8.49 -1.09 -1.34
CA LEU A 52 -8.93 0.30 -1.17
C LEU A 52 -7.83 1.25 -0.68
N GLY A 53 -6.60 0.75 -0.53
CA GLY A 53 -5.38 1.54 -0.33
C GLY A 53 -4.84 1.55 1.09
N GLY A 54 -5.33 0.69 1.98
CA GLY A 54 -4.96 0.72 3.40
C GLY A 54 -3.45 0.60 3.64
N SER A 55 -2.85 -0.47 3.14
CA SER A 55 -1.42 -0.71 3.17
C SER A 55 -0.63 0.34 2.38
N ALA A 56 -1.10 0.71 1.19
CA ALA A 56 -0.45 1.70 0.33
C ALA A 56 -0.33 3.08 1.00
N ILE A 57 -1.40 3.54 1.65
CA ILE A 57 -1.43 4.81 2.40
C ILE A 57 -0.48 4.73 3.60
N ALA A 58 -0.46 3.61 4.33
CA ALA A 58 0.46 3.42 5.45
C ALA A 58 1.92 3.48 5.01
N ALA A 59 2.27 2.82 3.89
CA ALA A 59 3.59 2.90 3.29
C ALA A 59 3.94 4.33 2.85
N ALA A 60 3.00 5.04 2.23
CA ALA A 60 3.19 6.42 1.79
C ALA A 60 3.44 7.39 2.95
N TYR A 61 2.76 7.22 4.09
CA TYR A 61 3.09 7.96 5.30
C TYR A 61 4.50 7.66 5.80
N GLY A 62 4.94 6.40 5.74
CA GLY A 62 6.30 6.02 6.09
C GLY A 62 7.33 6.69 5.18
N VAL A 63 7.10 6.67 3.86
CA VAL A 63 7.95 7.35 2.87
C VAL A 63 8.01 8.85 3.14
N ARG A 64 6.88 9.52 3.31
CA ARG A 64 6.80 10.96 3.65
C ARG A 64 7.65 11.28 4.88
N ASP A 65 7.48 10.50 5.94
CA ASP A 65 8.15 10.74 7.22
C ASP A 65 9.62 10.26 7.23
N SER A 66 10.07 9.55 6.20
CA SER A 66 11.47 9.14 6.04
C SER A 66 12.37 10.28 5.58
N GLY A 67 11.80 11.30 4.92
CA GLY A 67 12.55 12.37 4.28
C GLY A 67 13.42 11.93 3.09
N GLN A 68 13.33 10.67 2.65
CA GLN A 68 14.11 10.15 1.53
C GLN A 68 13.27 10.06 0.25
N PRO A 69 13.87 10.26 -0.93
CA PRO A 69 13.19 10.13 -2.22
C PRO A 69 12.96 8.66 -2.57
N LYS A 70 11.90 8.06 -2.02
CA LYS A 70 11.46 6.68 -2.32
C LYS A 70 10.21 6.72 -3.18
N THR A 71 10.14 5.85 -4.18
CA THR A 71 8.92 5.61 -4.95
C THR A 71 8.18 4.39 -4.42
N ILE A 72 6.86 4.43 -4.45
CA ILE A 72 5.98 3.28 -4.19
C ILE A 72 5.39 2.83 -5.51
N ILE A 73 5.56 1.55 -5.84
CA ILE A 73 4.82 0.90 -6.93
C ILE A 73 3.80 -0.02 -6.32
N THR A 74 2.55 0.15 -6.71
CA THR A 74 1.42 -0.65 -6.25
C THR A 74 0.76 -1.31 -7.45
N ILE A 75 0.48 -2.61 -7.35
CA ILE A 75 -0.18 -3.40 -8.39
C ILE A 75 -1.57 -3.79 -7.93
N GLU A 76 -2.59 -3.47 -8.72
CA GLU A 76 -3.98 -3.80 -8.45
C GLU A 76 -4.70 -4.16 -9.76
N PRO A 77 -5.26 -5.38 -9.91
CA PRO A 77 -6.05 -5.74 -11.10
C PRO A 77 -7.41 -5.02 -11.15
N GLY A 78 -7.93 -4.57 -10.01
CA GLY A 78 -9.22 -3.92 -9.93
C GLY A 78 -10.38 -4.91 -9.79
N GLY A 79 -11.53 -4.55 -10.34
CA GLY A 79 -12.76 -5.34 -10.21
C GLY A 79 -13.72 -4.80 -9.15
N ARG A 80 -14.62 -5.66 -8.67
CA ARG A 80 -15.63 -5.38 -7.66
C ARG A 80 -15.47 -6.36 -6.50
N CYS A 81 -15.81 -5.94 -5.28
CA CYS A 81 -15.77 -6.77 -4.10
C CYS A 81 -16.94 -6.42 -3.19
N ASP A 82 -17.81 -7.38 -2.90
CA ASP A 82 -18.93 -7.22 -1.96
C ASP A 82 -18.52 -7.63 -0.54
N HIS A 83 -17.43 -7.05 -0.03
CA HIS A 83 -16.99 -7.30 1.34
C HIS A 83 -18.01 -6.75 2.35
N PRO A 84 -18.36 -7.46 3.44
CA PRO A 84 -19.43 -7.06 4.37
C PRO A 84 -19.29 -5.66 4.98
N THR A 85 -18.06 -5.19 5.18
CA THR A 85 -17.78 -3.89 5.82
C THR A 85 -17.09 -2.88 4.92
N LEU A 86 -16.55 -3.32 3.78
CA LEU A 86 -15.77 -2.48 2.86
C LEU A 86 -16.13 -2.82 1.41
N PRO A 87 -17.41 -2.79 0.99
CA PRO A 87 -17.77 -3.14 -0.36
C PRO A 87 -17.32 -2.06 -1.36
N THR A 88 -17.03 -2.46 -2.58
CA THR A 88 -16.77 -1.56 -3.70
C THR A 88 -17.27 -2.16 -5.02
N LYS A 89 -17.80 -1.29 -5.88
CA LYS A 89 -18.20 -1.65 -7.25
C LYS A 89 -17.06 -1.47 -8.25
N ASN A 90 -15.99 -0.76 -7.86
CA ASN A 90 -14.84 -0.49 -8.70
C ASN A 90 -13.62 -0.16 -7.82
N ILE A 91 -12.80 -1.18 -7.57
CA ILE A 91 -11.62 -1.11 -6.72
C ILE A 91 -10.67 0.01 -7.18
N LEU A 92 -10.32 0.05 -8.47
CA LEU A 92 -9.35 1.04 -8.99
C LEU A 92 -9.83 2.47 -8.85
N LYS A 93 -11.12 2.73 -9.12
CA LYS A 93 -11.71 4.05 -8.96
C LYS A 93 -11.68 4.50 -7.51
N ASP A 94 -12.08 3.63 -6.58
CA ASP A 94 -12.14 3.95 -5.17
C ASP A 94 -10.74 4.04 -4.55
N LEU A 95 -9.80 3.17 -4.95
CA LEU A 95 -8.39 3.25 -4.60
C LEU A 95 -7.80 4.61 -4.98
N LYS A 96 -7.87 5.01 -6.25
CA LYS A 96 -7.36 6.32 -6.72
C LYS A 96 -7.97 7.47 -5.93
N LYS A 97 -9.29 7.43 -5.71
CA LYS A 97 -10.01 8.43 -4.90
C LYS A 97 -9.48 8.48 -3.47
N ASN A 98 -9.22 7.35 -2.86
CA ASN A 98 -8.70 7.27 -1.49
C ASN A 98 -7.26 7.79 -1.42
N LEU A 99 -6.38 7.40 -2.34
CA LEU A 99 -5.01 7.92 -2.41
C LEU A 99 -4.98 9.45 -2.52
N ALA A 100 -5.85 10.02 -3.34
CA ALA A 100 -6.01 11.48 -3.46
C ALA A 100 -6.55 12.11 -2.17
N LYS A 101 -7.60 11.52 -1.59
CA LYS A 101 -8.22 11.98 -0.33
C LYS A 101 -7.24 12.01 0.85
N PHE A 102 -6.30 11.07 0.90
CA PHE A 102 -5.25 11.03 1.92
C PHE A 102 -3.99 11.80 1.54
N GLY A 103 -3.98 12.47 0.39
CA GLY A 103 -2.89 13.34 -0.06
C GLY A 103 -1.63 12.60 -0.50
N VAL A 104 -1.70 11.29 -0.74
CA VAL A 104 -0.53 10.43 -1.01
C VAL A 104 -0.41 9.96 -2.46
N ALA A 105 -1.38 10.30 -3.31
CA ALA A 105 -1.41 9.87 -4.71
C ALA A 105 -0.10 10.19 -5.47
N HIS A 106 0.56 11.32 -5.16
CA HIS A 106 1.80 11.74 -5.81
C HIS A 106 3.03 10.88 -5.46
N LEU A 107 2.95 10.06 -4.40
CA LEU A 107 4.02 9.16 -3.98
C LEU A 107 3.90 7.76 -4.59
N ILE A 108 2.74 7.46 -5.21
CA ILE A 108 2.37 6.11 -5.63
C ILE A 108 2.25 6.05 -7.15
N THR A 109 2.96 5.11 -7.74
CA THR A 109 2.74 4.67 -9.11
C THR A 109 1.85 3.43 -9.09
N LEU A 110 0.58 3.60 -9.49
CA LEU A 110 -0.37 2.50 -9.62
C LEU A 110 -0.20 1.81 -10.98
N ILE A 111 0.02 0.50 -10.97
CA ILE A 111 -0.01 -0.37 -12.14
C ILE A 111 -1.31 -1.16 -12.10
N GLU A 112 -2.15 -0.94 -13.11
CA GLU A 112 -3.44 -1.62 -13.26
C GLU A 112 -3.22 -2.94 -13.99
N GLY A 113 -3.38 -4.05 -13.28
CA GLY A 113 -3.17 -5.38 -13.84
C GLY A 113 -2.86 -6.44 -12.79
N TYR A 114 -2.80 -7.69 -13.26
CA TYR A 114 -2.46 -8.83 -12.41
C TYR A 114 -0.95 -8.96 -12.27
N SER A 115 -0.47 -9.23 -11.06
CA SER A 115 0.97 -9.32 -10.75
C SER A 115 1.73 -10.40 -11.53
N TRP A 116 1.03 -11.43 -12.03
CA TRP A 116 1.60 -12.52 -12.82
C TRP A 116 1.56 -12.29 -14.34
N LYS A 117 0.96 -11.19 -14.82
CA LYS A 117 0.95 -10.88 -16.25
C LYS A 117 2.30 -10.29 -16.66
N GLU A 118 2.83 -10.74 -17.80
CA GLU A 118 4.13 -10.28 -18.31
C GLU A 118 4.16 -8.77 -18.53
N GLU A 119 3.04 -8.17 -18.97
CA GLU A 119 2.96 -6.72 -19.17
C GLU A 119 3.12 -5.95 -17.84
N THR A 120 2.52 -6.47 -16.76
CA THR A 120 2.64 -5.91 -15.42
C THR A 120 4.06 -6.07 -14.88
N ILE A 121 4.66 -7.25 -15.04
CA ILE A 121 6.06 -7.51 -14.65
C ILE A 121 7.02 -6.57 -15.41
N ALA A 122 6.82 -6.40 -16.72
CA ALA A 122 7.60 -5.48 -17.54
C ALA A 122 7.44 -4.02 -17.06
N ALA A 123 6.22 -3.59 -16.76
CA ALA A 123 5.95 -2.24 -16.25
C ALA A 123 6.63 -1.94 -14.90
N VAL A 124 6.74 -2.94 -14.02
CA VAL A 124 7.50 -2.86 -12.76
C VAL A 124 9.00 -2.75 -13.06
N ARG A 125 9.54 -3.64 -13.89
CA ARG A 125 10.97 -3.67 -14.26
C ARG A 125 11.45 -2.41 -14.97
N GLN A 126 10.57 -1.71 -15.69
CA GLN A 126 10.88 -0.40 -16.29
C GLN A 126 11.09 0.71 -15.25
N ARG A 127 10.54 0.55 -14.03
CA ARG A 127 10.55 1.58 -12.99
C ARG A 127 11.47 1.25 -11.82
N LEU A 128 11.67 -0.04 -11.53
CA LEU A 128 12.51 -0.52 -10.45
C LEU A 128 13.70 -1.30 -11.00
N ARG A 129 14.90 -0.94 -10.54
CA ARG A 129 16.11 -1.68 -10.87
C ARG A 129 16.19 -2.94 -10.00
N PRO A 130 16.81 -4.03 -10.47
CA PRO A 130 17.12 -5.17 -9.61
C PRO A 130 17.84 -4.72 -8.33
N GLY A 131 17.39 -5.21 -7.17
CA GLY A 131 17.94 -4.85 -5.87
C GLY A 131 17.53 -3.48 -5.31
N SER A 132 16.71 -2.68 -6.02
CA SER A 132 16.29 -1.35 -5.52
C SER A 132 15.09 -1.39 -4.57
N VAL A 133 14.46 -2.55 -4.36
CA VAL A 133 13.30 -2.71 -3.47
C VAL A 133 13.79 -2.94 -2.04
N GLY A 134 13.45 -2.02 -1.14
CA GLY A 134 13.75 -2.11 0.29
C GLY A 134 12.59 -2.66 1.13
N LEU A 135 11.36 -2.64 0.58
CA LEU A 135 10.18 -3.22 1.20
C LEU A 135 9.26 -3.83 0.13
N LEU A 136 8.88 -5.08 0.34
CA LEU A 136 7.87 -5.79 -0.44
C LEU A 136 6.65 -6.06 0.45
N VAL A 137 5.47 -5.63 0.00
CA VAL A 137 4.18 -5.90 0.65
C VAL A 137 3.34 -6.78 -0.27
N ILE A 138 2.88 -7.92 0.25
CA ILE A 138 1.99 -8.83 -0.47
C ILE A 138 0.74 -8.98 0.39
N ASP A 139 -0.38 -8.45 -0.08
CA ASP A 139 -1.70 -8.52 0.55
C ASP A 139 -2.74 -8.88 -0.53
N ALA A 140 -2.47 -9.98 -1.22
CA ALA A 140 -3.35 -10.49 -2.27
C ALA A 140 -3.83 -11.88 -1.87
N ASP A 141 -5.15 -12.08 -1.90
CA ASP A 141 -5.74 -13.40 -1.70
C ASP A 141 -5.30 -14.32 -2.84
N GLY A 142 -4.68 -15.45 -2.48
CA GLY A 142 -4.03 -16.38 -3.41
C GLY A 142 -4.96 -17.20 -4.31
N ASN A 143 -6.27 -16.87 -4.37
CA ASN A 143 -7.21 -17.53 -5.27
C ASN A 143 -7.00 -17.01 -6.70
N VAL A 144 -5.94 -17.52 -7.34
CA VAL A 144 -5.76 -17.45 -8.77
C VAL A 144 -6.64 -18.54 -9.38
N GLU A 145 -7.89 -18.22 -9.67
CA GLU A 145 -8.68 -19.09 -10.55
C GLU A 145 -8.09 -19.00 -11.96
N THR A 146 -7.48 -20.10 -12.41
CA THR A 146 -6.99 -20.32 -13.77
C THR A 146 -8.11 -20.78 -14.69
#